data_AF-A0A8T2PR89-F1
#
_entry.id   AF-A0A8T2PR89-F1
#
_cell.length_a   1.000
_cell.length_b   1.000
_cell.length_c   1.000
_cell.angle_alpha   90.00
_cell.angle_beta   90.00
_cell.angle_gamma   90.00
#
_symmetry.space_group_name_H-M   'P 1'
#
loop_
_entity.id
_entity.type
_entity.pdbx_description
1 polymer ?
#
loop_
_entity_poly.entity_id
_entity_poly.type
_entity_poly.pdbx_seq_one_letter_code
_entity_poly.pdbx_strand_id
1 'polypeptide(L)'
;MLRRKPTRLELKLDDIEEFDSVKKELESRKKQRDEVDVVGVATSGEMGGATGGSNDGKTREQMINERIGYKPHPKPNTLPSLFGNLQF
;
A
#
# COMPACT_ATOMS: atom_id res chain seq x y z
N MET A 1 32.10 23.65 -31.49
CA MET A 1 32.19 24.13 -30.09
C MET A 1 32.41 22.94 -29.18
N LEU A 2 33.41 22.99 -28.30
CA LEU A 2 33.67 21.89 -27.35
C LEU A 2 32.74 22.00 -26.14
N ARG A 3 32.07 20.90 -25.78
CA ARG A 3 31.16 20.84 -24.63
C ARG A 3 31.88 20.24 -23.42
N ARG A 4 31.67 20.82 -22.24
CA ARG A 4 32.15 20.25 -20.96
C ARG A 4 31.31 19.06 -20.53
N LYS A 5 31.83 18.29 -19.57
CA LYS A 5 31.09 17.18 -18.97
C LYS A 5 29.99 17.70 -18.03
N PRO A 6 28.86 16.98 -17.89
CA PRO A 6 27.82 17.32 -16.92
C PRO A 6 28.35 17.32 -15.49
N THR A 7 27.75 18.16 -14.64
CA THR A 7 28.09 18.23 -13.22
C THR A 7 27.57 16.98 -12.50
N ARG A 8 28.42 16.34 -11.71
CA ARG A 8 28.03 15.27 -10.78
C ARG A 8 27.75 15.88 -9.41
N LEU A 9 26.64 15.48 -8.79
CA LEU A 9 26.30 15.87 -7.42
C LEU A 9 26.94 14.88 -6.45
N GLU A 10 27.52 15.40 -5.37
CA GLU A 10 28.12 14.62 -4.29
C GLU A 10 27.41 14.94 -2.98
N LEU A 11 27.33 13.93 -2.09
CA LEU A 11 26.71 14.08 -0.78
C LEU A 11 27.65 14.78 0.19
N LYS A 12 27.07 15.67 1.00
CA LYS A 12 27.77 16.52 1.98
C LYS A 12 27.32 16.21 3.39
N LEU A 13 28.04 16.77 4.37
CA LEU A 13 27.63 16.68 5.77
C LEU A 13 26.32 17.42 6.03
N ASP A 14 26.05 18.50 5.30
CA ASP A 14 24.80 19.27 5.38
C ASP A 14 23.56 18.40 5.08
N ASP A 15 23.69 17.37 4.23
CA ASP A 15 22.59 16.47 3.88
C ASP A 15 22.13 15.61 5.08
N ILE A 16 22.97 15.48 6.12
CA ILE A 16 22.62 14.78 7.36
C ILE A 16 21.58 15.58 8.15
N GLU A 17 21.68 16.91 8.15
CA GLU A 17 20.72 17.78 8.85
C GLU A 17 19.33 17.70 8.20
N GLU A 18 19.28 17.61 6.86
CA GLU A 18 18.04 17.36 6.13
C GLU A 18 17.40 16.05 6.58
N PHE A 19 18.19 14.97 6.66
CA PHE A 19 17.71 13.67 7.13
C PHE A 19 17.15 13.72 8.56
N ASP A 20 17.87 14.36 9.48
CA ASP A 20 17.44 14.47 10.88
C ASP A 20 16.15 15.27 11.02
N SER A 21 15.96 16.30 10.20
CA SER A 21 14.72 17.08 10.16
C SER A 21 13.51 16.24 9.71
N VAL A 22 13.66 15.46 8.64
CA VAL A 22 12.62 14.58 8.11
C VAL A 22 12.31 13.45 9.09
N LYS A 23 13.35 12.84 9.68
CA LYS A 23 13.20 11.81 10.70
C LYS A 23 12.42 12.33 11.90
N LYS A 24 12.77 13.52 12.40
CA LYS A 24 12.08 14.17 13.51
C LYS A 24 10.62 14.49 13.16
N GLU A 25 10.33 14.96 11.95
CA GLU A 25 8.96 15.19 11.51
C GLU A 25 8.15 13.88 11.51
N LEU A 26 8.73 12.80 10.98
CA LEU A 26 8.09 11.48 10.90
C LEU A 26 7.84 10.89 12.30
N GLU A 27 8.80 11.03 13.22
CA GLU A 27 8.63 10.66 14.63
C GLU A 27 7.59 11.52 15.34
N SER A 28 7.53 12.83 15.07
CA SER A 28 6.52 13.72 15.66
C SER A 28 5.11 13.39 15.16
N ARG A 29 4.97 13.03 13.88
CA ARG A 29 3.72 12.58 13.28
C ARG A 29 3.28 11.23 13.84
N LYS A 30 4.23 10.33 14.14
CA LYS A 30 3.94 9.08 14.87
C LYS A 30 3.47 9.35 16.30
N LYS A 31 4.12 10.25 17.04
CA LYS A 31 3.69 10.61 18.41
C LYS A 31 2.32 11.28 18.47
N GLN A 32 2.01 12.15 17.49
CA GLN A 32 0.65 12.71 17.36
C GLN A 32 -0.39 11.65 17.00
N ARG A 33 0.01 10.54 16.36
CA ARG A 33 -0.86 9.39 16.16
C ARG A 33 -1.01 8.56 17.44
N ASP A 34 0.05 8.42 18.24
CA ASP A 34 0.04 7.66 19.50
C ASP A 34 -0.82 8.32 20.61
N GLU A 35 -0.91 9.66 20.68
CA GLU A 35 -1.83 10.32 21.63
C GLU A 35 -3.31 10.15 21.26
N VAL A 36 -3.63 9.78 20.02
CA VAL A 36 -5.00 9.50 19.55
C VAL A 36 -5.29 7.99 19.50
N ASP A 37 -4.26 7.13 19.50
CA ASP A 37 -4.39 5.66 19.41
C ASP A 37 -4.59 4.96 20.78
N VAL A 38 -4.65 5.67 21.91
CA VAL A 38 -4.96 5.03 23.22
C VAL A 38 -6.43 4.57 23.32
N VAL A 39 -7.31 4.98 22.42
CA VAL A 39 -8.72 4.53 22.40
C VAL A 39 -9.05 3.58 21.24
N GLY A 40 -8.14 3.37 20.28
CA GLY A 40 -8.53 2.81 18.98
C GLY A 40 -7.57 1.78 18.39
N VAL A 41 -7.65 0.55 18.87
CA VAL A 41 -7.35 -0.67 18.08
C VAL A 41 -5.85 -1.00 17.88
N ALA A 42 -5.42 -1.99 18.66
CA ALA A 42 -4.37 -2.90 18.25
C ALA A 42 -4.65 -3.48 16.85
N THR A 43 -3.92 -3.03 15.81
CA THR A 43 -3.63 -3.86 14.63
C THR A 43 -2.31 -3.44 13.98
N SER A 44 -1.31 -4.30 14.18
CA SER A 44 -0.37 -4.83 13.18
C SER A 44 0.39 -3.89 12.23
N GLY A 45 1.68 -4.20 12.06
CA GLY A 45 2.63 -3.54 11.18
C GLY A 45 2.22 -3.41 9.70
N GLU A 46 3.05 -2.64 8.99
CA GLU A 46 2.99 -2.24 7.58
C GLU A 46 2.33 -0.88 7.31
N MET A 47 3.08 0.19 7.61
CA MET A 47 2.81 1.53 7.06
C MET A 47 3.36 1.62 5.63
N GLY A 48 2.65 0.98 4.69
CA GLY A 48 2.62 1.40 3.29
C GLY A 48 1.61 2.54 3.17
N GLY A 49 2.07 3.71 2.70
CA GLY A 49 1.29 4.95 2.68
C GLY A 49 -0.12 4.81 2.13
N ALA A 50 -1.11 5.06 2.98
CA ALA A 50 -2.50 5.29 2.60
C ALA A 50 -2.87 6.72 3.00
N THR A 51 -2.51 7.68 2.15
CA THR A 51 -3.31 8.91 2.03
C THR A 51 -4.60 8.54 1.31
N GLY A 52 -5.74 8.87 1.92
CA GLY A 52 -7.05 8.76 1.27
C GLY A 52 -8.00 7.94 2.11
N GLY A 53 -8.81 8.64 2.90
CA GLY A 53 -9.78 8.04 3.81
C GLY A 53 -10.94 7.37 3.10
N SER A 54 -11.71 6.62 3.88
CA SER A 54 -13.16 6.45 3.80
C SER A 54 -13.56 5.55 4.97
N ASN A 55 -14.45 6.04 5.81
CA ASN A 55 -15.07 5.30 6.90
C ASN A 55 -16.11 4.33 6.33
N ASP A 56 -15.64 3.25 5.70
CA ASP A 56 -16.54 2.20 5.23
C ASP A 56 -15.97 0.86 5.68
N GLY A 57 -16.81 0.04 6.32
CA GLY A 57 -16.49 -1.32 6.82
C GLY A 57 -16.21 -2.34 5.70
N LYS A 58 -15.64 -1.89 4.58
CA LYS A 58 -15.22 -2.71 3.46
C LYS A 58 -13.90 -3.39 3.81
N THR A 59 -13.81 -4.69 3.51
CA THR A 59 -12.57 -5.43 3.76
C THR A 59 -11.44 -4.90 2.88
N ARG A 60 -10.19 -5.09 3.31
CA ARG A 60 -8.99 -4.63 2.57
C ARG A 60 -9.02 -5.09 1.12
N GLU A 61 -9.50 -6.30 0.87
CA GLU A 61 -9.64 -6.91 -0.44
C GLU A 61 -10.65 -6.16 -1.31
N GLN A 62 -11.78 -5.72 -0.75
CA GLN A 62 -12.80 -4.95 -1.47
C GLN A 62 -12.23 -3.59 -1.91
N MET A 63 -11.48 -2.91 -1.05
CA MET A 63 -10.80 -1.66 -1.40
C MET A 63 -9.78 -1.85 -2.53
N ILE A 64 -9.00 -2.93 -2.49
CA ILE A 64 -8.02 -3.23 -3.53
C ILE A 64 -8.74 -3.54 -4.85
N ASN A 65 -9.80 -4.35 -4.83
CA ASN A 65 -10.57 -4.73 -6.01
C ASN A 65 -11.19 -3.51 -6.70
N GLU A 66 -11.79 -2.59 -5.94
CA GLU A 66 -12.32 -1.32 -6.46
C GLU A 66 -11.21 -0.46 -7.08
N ARG A 67 -10.05 -0.34 -6.41
CA ARG A 67 -8.92 0.49 -6.86
C ARG A 67 -8.29 0.00 -8.16
N ILE A 68 -8.18 -1.32 -8.36
CA ILE A 68 -7.55 -1.90 -9.57
C ILE A 68 -8.57 -2.25 -10.66
N GLY A 69 -9.87 -1.96 -10.44
CA GLY A 69 -10.94 -2.29 -11.37
C GLY A 69 -11.16 -3.81 -11.53
N TYR A 70 -10.77 -4.61 -10.54
CA TYR A 70 -10.90 -6.07 -10.60
C TYR A 70 -12.33 -6.50 -10.30
N LYS A 71 -12.97 -7.17 -11.26
CA LYS A 71 -14.29 -7.76 -11.15
C LYS A 71 -14.17 -9.27 -11.32
N PRO A 72 -14.07 -10.06 -10.23
CA PRO A 72 -13.98 -11.51 -10.37
C PRO A 72 -15.27 -12.01 -11.04
N HIS A 73 -15.14 -12.54 -12.24
CA HIS A 73 -16.25 -13.26 -12.87
C HIS A 73 -16.41 -14.59 -12.13
N PRO A 74 -17.59 -14.89 -11.55
CA PRO A 74 -17.81 -16.20 -10.96
C PRO A 74 -17.67 -17.23 -12.07
N LYS A 75 -16.62 -18.04 -12.02
CA LYS A 75 -16.47 -19.16 -12.96
C LYS A 75 -17.69 -20.07 -12.74
N PRO A 76 -18.52 -20.34 -13.77
CA PRO A 76 -19.56 -21.34 -13.62
C PRO A 76 -18.88 -22.65 -13.27
N ASN A 77 -19.37 -23.29 -12.21
CA ASN A 77 -18.87 -24.56 -11.72
C ASN A 77 -19.29 -25.66 -12.71
N THR A 78 -18.69 -25.66 -13.91
CA THR A 78 -18.87 -26.72 -14.90
C THR A 78 -18.00 -27.89 -14.49
N LEU A 79 -18.53 -28.73 -13.60
CA LEU A 79 -18.13 -30.13 -13.55
C LEU A 79 -18.50 -30.73 -14.92
N PRO A 80 -17.56 -31.28 -15.71
CA PRO A 80 -17.95 -32.13 -16.82
C PRO A 80 -18.54 -33.41 -16.22
N SER A 81 -19.86 -33.47 -16.13
CA SER A 81 -20.62 -34.71 -16.05
C SER A 81 -20.43 -35.47 -17.36
N LEU A 82 -19.27 -36.11 -17.52
CA LEU A 82 -18.91 -36.92 -18.69
C LEU A 82 -19.06 -38.43 -18.44
N PHE A 83 -19.38 -38.85 -17.21
CA PHE A 83 -19.65 -40.25 -16.88
C PHE A 83 -21.09 -40.42 -16.44
N GLY A 84 -21.99 -40.77 -17.35
CA GLY A 84 -23.34 -41.15 -16.95
C GLY A 84 -24.41 -41.18 -18.04
N ASN A 85 -24.15 -41.84 -19.17
CA ASN A 85 -25.23 -42.32 -20.06
C ASN A 85 -24.73 -43.54 -20.86
N LEU A 86 -24.71 -44.70 -20.22
CA LEU A 86 -24.66 -45.97 -20.94
C LEU A 86 -25.80 -46.86 -20.44
N GLN A 87 -26.82 -47.00 -21.29
CA GLN A 87 -27.95 -47.91 -21.13
C GLN A 87 -27.86 -48.92 -22.28
N PHE A 88 -27.74 -50.20 -21.94
CA PHE A 88 -28.14 -51.36 -22.73
C PHE A 88 -28.73 -52.38 -21.76
#